data_AF-A0A5C6S732-F1
#
_entry.id   AF-A0A5C6S732-F1
#
_cell.length_a   1.000
_cell.length_b   1.000
_cell.length_c   1.000
_cell.angle_alpha   90.00
_cell.angle_beta   90.00
_cell.angle_gamma   90.00
#
_symmetry.space_group_name_H-M   'P 1'
#
loop_
_entity.id
_entity.type
_entity.pdbx_description
1 polymer ?
#
loop_
_entity_poly.entity_id
_entity_poly.type
_entity_poly.pdbx_seq_one_letter_code
_entity_poly.pdbx_strand_id
1 'polypeptide(L)'
;MARKHSPFPMLKFFKSEPFKHLTDEELLARYRQRGGNRVLNALIDRYLHIVYGAALQYLKNQADAEDATMEIMGSLGPKLRKYDIQNFSSWLYAVVNNHCYKTVKKRAASRTEDIDENNEPGFMEFMQHNALLEREAQFDKLSDAIDELNPEQRQCITAFYLQQKTYKQIASELGYTENQVKSYIQNGKRNLRTQIAKWYESQTK
;
A
#
# COMPACT_ATOMS: atom_id res chain seq x y z
N MET A 1 -6.58 23.14 -28.49
CA MET A 1 -5.99 21.81 -28.18
C MET A 1 -5.00 21.94 -27.03
N ALA A 2 -5.41 21.66 -25.80
CA ALA A 2 -4.52 21.71 -24.64
C ALA A 2 -3.69 20.42 -24.58
N ARG A 3 -2.36 20.54 -24.66
CA ARG A 3 -1.45 19.43 -24.35
C ARG A 3 -1.61 19.13 -22.86
N LYS A 4 -2.07 17.93 -22.49
CA LYS A 4 -1.99 17.43 -21.12
C LYS A 4 -0.50 17.37 -20.74
N HIS A 5 -0.01 18.38 -20.02
CA HIS A 5 1.32 18.36 -19.45
C HIS A 5 1.34 17.28 -18.36
N SER A 6 2.27 16.33 -18.47
CA SER A 6 2.57 15.39 -17.39
C SER A 6 2.98 16.20 -16.15
N PRO A 7 2.39 15.96 -14.97
CA PRO A 7 2.81 16.64 -13.73
C PRO A 7 4.28 16.36 -13.38
N PHE A 8 4.86 15.31 -13.97
CA PHE A 8 6.27 15.00 -13.87
C PHE A 8 6.96 15.12 -15.24
N PRO A 9 7.64 16.24 -15.54
CA PRO A 9 8.45 16.40 -16.75
C PRO A 9 9.64 15.42 -16.82
N MET A 10 10.04 14.82 -15.69
CA MET A 10 11.09 13.80 -15.62
C MET A 10 10.72 12.45 -16.24
N LEU A 11 9.44 12.17 -16.53
CA LEU A 11 9.02 10.94 -17.22
C LEU A 11 9.61 10.78 -18.64
N LYS A 12 10.23 11.83 -19.19
CA LYS A 12 10.90 11.79 -20.50
C LYS A 12 12.34 11.26 -20.45
N PHE A 13 12.95 11.07 -19.28
CA PHE A 13 14.38 10.79 -19.17
C PHE A 13 14.78 9.33 -18.83
N PHE A 14 13.82 8.42 -18.67
CA PHE A 14 14.14 7.04 -18.31
C PHE A 14 13.65 6.07 -19.38
N LYS A 15 14.54 5.79 -20.36
CA LYS A 15 14.37 4.65 -21.27
C LYS A 15 14.72 3.36 -20.51
N SER A 16 13.74 2.79 -19.80
CA SER A 16 13.81 1.47 -19.14
C SER A 16 13.69 0.27 -20.10
N GLU A 17 13.88 0.50 -21.40
CA GLU A 17 13.85 -0.52 -22.47
C GLU A 17 14.56 -1.85 -22.17
N PRO A 18 15.75 -1.93 -21.54
CA PRO A 18 16.43 -3.21 -21.34
C PRO A 18 15.77 -4.13 -20.31
N PHE A 19 14.77 -3.65 -19.55
CA PHE A 19 14.20 -4.37 -18.41
C PHE A 19 12.67 -4.55 -18.46
N LYS A 20 12.03 -4.12 -19.55
CA LYS A 20 10.56 -4.24 -19.72
C LYS A 20 10.04 -5.68 -19.60
N HIS A 21 10.83 -6.65 -20.03
CA HIS A 21 10.46 -8.07 -20.03
C HIS A 21 10.63 -8.77 -18.68
N LEU A 22 11.25 -8.11 -17.69
CA LEU A 22 11.52 -8.73 -16.39
C LEU A 22 10.37 -8.50 -15.41
N THR A 23 10.10 -9.51 -14.58
CA THR A 23 9.17 -9.38 -13.46
C THR A 23 9.76 -8.50 -12.35
N ASP A 24 8.93 -8.08 -11.40
CA ASP A 24 9.42 -7.30 -10.26
C ASP A 24 10.37 -8.12 -9.39
N GLU A 25 10.10 -9.41 -9.23
CA GLU A 25 10.92 -10.36 -8.47
C GLU A 25 12.30 -10.51 -9.10
N GLU A 26 12.38 -10.61 -10.43
CA GLU A 26 13.64 -10.66 -11.16
C GLU A 26 14.43 -9.35 -11.02
N LEU A 27 13.75 -8.20 -11.08
CA LEU A 27 14.37 -6.89 -10.86
C LEU A 27 14.89 -6.74 -9.43
N LEU A 28 14.12 -7.18 -8.44
CA LEU A 28 14.53 -7.20 -7.03
C LEU A 28 15.76 -8.08 -6.82
N ALA A 29 15.75 -9.30 -7.34
CA ALA A 29 16.87 -10.22 -7.25
C ALA A 29 18.14 -9.63 -7.87
N ARG A 30 18.02 -9.06 -9.08
CA ARG A 30 19.15 -8.38 -9.76
C ARG A 30 19.66 -7.18 -8.95
N TYR A 31 18.76 -6.35 -8.41
CA TYR A 31 19.14 -5.19 -7.61
C TYR A 31 19.84 -5.61 -6.30
N ARG A 32 19.42 -6.70 -5.65
CA ARG A 32 20.10 -7.20 -4.45
C ARG A 32 21.51 -7.72 -4.73
N GLN A 33 21.68 -8.46 -5.82
CA GLN A 33 22.96 -9.08 -6.15
C GLN A 33 24.01 -8.05 -6.62
N ARG A 34 23.61 -7.11 -7.48
CA ARG A 34 24.55 -6.24 -8.20
C ARG A 34 24.32 -4.74 -7.93
N GLY A 35 23.21 -4.38 -7.29
CA GLY A 35 22.77 -3.00 -7.18
C GLY A 35 22.49 -2.39 -8.56
N GLY A 36 22.82 -1.11 -8.69
CA GLY A 36 22.81 -0.39 -9.96
C GLY A 36 21.57 0.46 -10.18
N ASN A 37 21.81 1.73 -10.50
CA ASN A 37 20.75 2.73 -10.72
C ASN A 37 19.82 2.33 -11.87
N ARG A 38 20.31 1.60 -12.88
CA ARG A 38 19.47 1.19 -14.02
C ARG A 38 18.37 0.21 -13.64
N VAL A 39 18.64 -0.72 -12.70
CA VAL A 39 17.63 -1.70 -12.24
C VAL A 39 16.63 -1.00 -11.32
N LEU A 40 17.11 -0.13 -10.42
CA LEU A 40 16.26 0.69 -9.57
C LEU A 40 15.33 1.60 -10.40
N ASN A 41 15.87 2.25 -11.43
CA ASN A 41 15.08 3.12 -12.31
C ASN A 41 13.99 2.35 -13.05
N ALA A 42 14.22 1.08 -13.42
CA ALA A 42 13.17 0.27 -14.03
C ALA A 42 11.99 0.01 -13.09
N LEU A 43 12.26 -0.21 -11.79
CA LEU A 43 11.21 -0.31 -10.76
C LEU A 43 10.52 1.05 -10.54
N ILE A 44 11.29 2.14 -10.47
CA ILE A 44 10.74 3.49 -10.31
C ILE A 44 9.82 3.84 -11.47
N ASP A 45 10.27 3.66 -12.72
CA ASP A 45 9.47 3.96 -13.92
C ASP A 45 8.14 3.21 -13.95
N ARG A 46 8.18 1.92 -13.58
CA ARG A 46 7.00 1.05 -13.55
C ARG A 46 5.96 1.53 -12.54
N TYR A 47 6.39 2.12 -11.43
CA TYR A 47 5.50 2.44 -10.30
C TYR A 47 5.29 3.93 -10.03
N LEU A 48 6.03 4.83 -10.70
CA LEU A 48 5.99 6.27 -10.44
C LEU A 48 4.56 6.84 -10.49
N HIS A 49 3.84 6.52 -11.55
CA HIS A 49 2.47 6.98 -11.77
C HIS A 49 1.47 6.36 -10.78
N ILE A 50 1.69 5.12 -10.35
CA ILE A 50 0.85 4.42 -9.36
C ILE A 50 1.02 5.07 -8.00
N VAL A 51 2.26 5.32 -7.57
CA VAL A 51 2.57 5.97 -6.30
C VAL A 51 2.02 7.39 -6.27
N TYR A 52 2.18 8.16 -7.35
CA TYR A 52 1.58 9.49 -7.44
C TYR A 52 0.06 9.46 -7.36
N GLY A 53 -0.60 8.58 -8.12
CA GLY A 53 -2.05 8.43 -8.07
C GLY A 53 -2.56 8.10 -6.66
N ALA A 54 -1.88 7.18 -5.97
CA ALA A 54 -2.19 6.84 -4.58
C ALA A 54 -1.95 8.04 -3.64
N ALA A 55 -0.79 8.70 -3.71
CA ALA A 55 -0.48 9.86 -2.88
C ALA A 55 -1.49 11.00 -3.07
N LEU A 56 -1.93 11.25 -4.31
CA LEU A 56 -2.96 12.23 -4.62
C LEU A 56 -4.32 11.85 -4.01
N GLN A 57 -4.67 10.57 -4.01
CA GLN A 57 -5.88 10.08 -3.35
C GLN A 57 -5.85 10.29 -1.83
N TYR A 58 -4.70 10.15 -1.17
CA TYR A 58 -4.57 10.37 0.27
C TYR A 58 -4.49 11.86 0.65
N LEU A 59 -3.65 12.62 -0.06
CA LEU A 59 -3.28 13.98 0.34
C LEU A 59 -4.23 15.05 -0.23
N LYS A 60 -5.00 14.72 -1.28
CA LYS A 60 -5.97 15.61 -1.94
C LYS A 60 -5.38 16.95 -2.41
N ASN A 61 -4.05 17.02 -2.57
CA ASN A 61 -3.30 18.18 -3.00
C ASN A 61 -2.19 17.73 -3.96
N GLN A 62 -2.05 18.42 -5.09
CA GLN A 62 -1.13 18.04 -6.14
C GLN A 62 0.34 18.21 -5.72
N ALA A 63 0.72 19.37 -5.19
CA ALA A 63 2.11 19.64 -4.78
C ALA A 63 2.56 18.64 -3.70
N ASP A 64 1.69 18.36 -2.74
CA ASP A 64 1.98 17.40 -1.68
C ASP A 64 2.12 15.96 -2.19
N ALA A 65 1.31 15.59 -3.18
CA ALA A 65 1.41 14.28 -3.82
C ALA A 65 2.69 14.17 -4.65
N GLU A 66 3.11 15.25 -5.31
CA GLU A 66 4.38 15.31 -6.04
C GLU A 66 5.57 15.13 -5.10
N ASP A 67 5.60 15.89 -4.01
CA ASP A 67 6.64 15.80 -2.98
C ASP A 67 6.70 14.42 -2.34
N ALA A 68 5.56 13.89 -1.88
CA ALA A 68 5.48 12.54 -1.31
C ALA A 68 5.98 11.47 -2.28
N THR A 69 5.62 11.58 -3.56
CA THR A 69 6.08 10.65 -4.59
C THR A 69 7.60 10.69 -4.73
N MET A 70 8.20 11.88 -4.80
CA MET A 70 9.65 12.03 -4.90
C MET A 70 10.37 11.48 -3.67
N GLU A 71 9.87 11.77 -2.47
CA GLU A 71 10.44 11.25 -1.22
C GLU A 71 10.36 9.72 -1.14
N ILE A 72 9.20 9.14 -1.50
CA ILE A 72 9.02 7.68 -1.53
C ILE A 72 9.98 7.04 -2.52
N MET A 73 10.04 7.54 -3.76
CA MET A 73 10.89 7.01 -4.82
C MET A 73 12.38 7.12 -4.45
N GLY A 74 12.80 8.26 -3.90
CA GLY A 74 14.17 8.48 -3.43
C GLY A 74 14.57 7.55 -2.29
N SER A 75 13.60 7.13 -1.45
CA SER A 75 13.85 6.22 -0.34
C SER A 75 13.97 4.74 -0.73
N LEU A 76 13.61 4.36 -1.96
CA LEU A 76 13.50 2.95 -2.36
C LEU A 76 14.84 2.23 -2.35
N GLY A 77 15.90 2.83 -2.90
CA GLY A 77 17.22 2.19 -2.99
C GLY A 77 17.73 1.65 -1.65
N PRO A 78 17.84 2.50 -0.61
CA PRO A 78 18.22 2.05 0.74
C PRO A 78 17.30 0.98 1.33
N LYS A 79 15.98 1.13 1.12
CA LYS A 79 14.99 0.17 1.65
C LYS A 79 15.07 -1.19 0.97
N LEU A 80 15.23 -1.23 -0.36
CA LEU A 80 15.34 -2.47 -1.14
C LEU A 80 16.58 -3.31 -0.76
N ARG A 81 17.63 -2.66 -0.24
CA ARG A 81 18.83 -3.34 0.30
C ARG A 81 18.62 -3.87 1.72
N LYS A 82 17.78 -3.18 2.50
CA LYS A 82 17.55 -3.49 3.92
C LYS A 82 16.50 -4.59 4.11
N TYR A 83 15.44 -4.58 3.31
CA TYR A 83 14.30 -5.47 3.49
C TYR A 83 14.33 -6.62 2.49
N ASP A 84 14.08 -7.83 3.01
CA ASP A 84 13.64 -8.91 2.14
C ASP A 84 12.16 -8.70 1.78
N ILE A 85 11.90 -8.64 0.49
CA ILE A 85 10.68 -8.18 -0.16
C ILE A 85 10.37 -9.27 -1.17
N GLN A 86 9.26 -9.96 -0.93
CA GLN A 86 8.77 -11.05 -1.76
C GLN A 86 7.81 -10.53 -2.83
N ASN A 87 7.03 -9.50 -2.52
CA ASN A 87 6.13 -8.83 -3.46
C ASN A 87 6.37 -7.32 -3.44
N PHE A 88 6.91 -6.77 -4.52
CA PHE A 88 7.27 -5.35 -4.61
C PHE A 88 6.05 -4.43 -4.64
N SER A 89 5.02 -4.78 -5.41
CA SER A 89 3.84 -3.94 -5.61
C SER A 89 3.03 -3.79 -4.33
N SER A 90 2.89 -4.90 -3.57
CA SER A 90 2.46 -4.86 -2.19
C SER A 90 3.43 -3.97 -1.45
N TRP A 91 4.66 -4.40 -1.15
CA TRP A 91 5.60 -3.65 -0.29
C TRP A 91 5.65 -2.12 -0.54
N LEU A 92 5.64 -1.69 -1.79
CA LEU A 92 5.61 -0.28 -2.17
C LEU A 92 4.32 0.44 -1.72
N TYR A 93 3.14 -0.16 -1.86
CA TYR A 93 1.88 0.45 -1.45
C TYR A 93 1.84 0.83 0.04
N ALA A 94 2.52 0.12 0.95
CA ALA A 94 2.53 0.46 2.38
C ALA A 94 3.58 1.49 2.66
N VAL A 95 4.67 1.51 1.88
CA VAL A 95 5.56 2.66 1.90
C VAL A 95 4.76 3.91 1.55
N VAL A 96 3.90 3.87 0.51
CA VAL A 96 3.02 5.00 0.16
C VAL A 96 2.03 5.31 1.28
N ASN A 97 1.27 4.32 1.74
CA ASN A 97 0.24 4.51 2.76
C ASN A 97 0.83 5.06 4.06
N ASN A 98 1.92 4.47 4.55
CA ASN A 98 2.59 4.91 5.78
C ASN A 98 3.15 6.32 5.63
N HIS A 99 3.72 6.64 4.47
CA HIS A 99 4.23 7.97 4.21
C HIS A 99 3.09 9.01 4.22
N CYS A 100 2.04 8.79 3.42
CA CYS A 100 0.92 9.72 3.31
C CYS A 100 0.18 9.87 4.65
N TYR A 101 -0.03 8.77 5.37
CA TYR A 101 -0.62 8.78 6.71
C TYR A 101 0.20 9.64 7.67
N LYS A 102 1.53 9.47 7.71
CA LYS A 102 2.41 10.32 8.54
C LYS A 102 2.31 11.79 8.16
N THR A 103 2.27 12.09 6.86
CA THR A 103 2.11 13.46 6.35
C THR A 103 0.77 14.08 6.81
N VAL A 104 -0.33 13.33 6.72
CA VAL A 104 -1.65 13.78 7.21
C VAL A 104 -1.66 13.94 8.72
N LYS A 105 -1.13 12.97 9.48
CA LYS A 105 -1.06 13.04 10.95
C LYS A 105 -0.22 14.24 11.40
N LYS A 106 0.93 14.50 10.77
CA LYS A 106 1.77 15.66 11.07
C LYS A 106 1.03 16.98 10.84
N ARG A 107 0.21 17.07 9.79
CA ARG A 107 -0.63 18.25 9.53
C ARG A 107 -1.72 18.43 10.57
N ALA A 108 -2.35 17.35 11.01
CA ALA A 108 -3.34 17.37 12.07
C ALA A 108 -2.72 17.78 13.41
N ALA A 109 -1.56 17.22 13.76
CA ALA A 109 -0.81 17.57 14.97
C ALA A 109 -0.29 19.01 14.95
N SER A 110 0.06 19.55 13.78
CA SER A 110 0.39 20.97 13.61
C SER A 110 -0.83 21.90 13.74
N ARG A 111 -2.05 21.36 13.79
CA ARG A 111 -3.31 22.10 13.97
C ARG A 111 -3.93 21.88 15.35
N THR A 112 -3.50 20.87 16.10
CA THR A 112 -3.88 20.62 17.49
C THR A 112 -2.86 19.68 18.16
N GLU A 113 -2.33 20.09 19.31
CA GLU A 113 -1.47 19.28 20.17
C GLU A 113 -2.26 18.09 20.74
N ASP A 114 -2.05 16.91 20.15
CA ASP A 114 -1.84 15.61 20.81
C ASP A 114 -2.04 14.51 19.76
N ILE A 115 -1.20 13.47 19.82
CA ILE A 115 -1.57 12.04 19.76
C ILE A 115 -0.33 11.19 19.52
N ASP A 116 -0.07 10.42 20.56
CA ASP A 116 0.85 9.32 20.80
C ASP A 116 1.30 8.48 19.58
N GLU A 117 2.55 8.02 19.68
CA GLU A 117 3.25 7.06 18.84
C GLU A 117 2.79 5.66 19.21
N ASN A 118 1.96 5.04 18.38
CA ASN A 118 1.90 3.58 18.19
C ASN A 118 0.74 3.28 17.23
N ASN A 119 0.99 3.20 15.93
CA ASN A 119 0.12 2.45 15.02
C ASN A 119 0.88 2.17 13.72
N GLU A 120 1.22 0.90 13.48
CA GLU A 120 1.63 0.38 12.19
C GLU A 120 0.41 0.19 11.27
N PRO A 121 0.38 0.81 10.08
CA PRO A 121 -0.58 0.45 9.04
C PRO A 121 -0.03 -0.73 8.22
N GLY A 122 -0.36 -1.95 8.64
CA GLY A 122 -0.13 -3.16 7.85
C GLY A 122 -1.37 -3.57 7.07
N PHE A 123 -1.81 -2.79 6.08
CA PHE A 123 -2.92 -3.17 5.17
C PHE A 123 -2.52 -4.23 4.13
N MET A 124 -1.26 -4.65 4.15
CA MET A 124 -0.60 -4.99 2.90
C MET A 124 0.12 -6.32 2.90
N GLU A 125 -0.47 -7.23 3.66
CA GLU A 125 -0.14 -8.64 3.59
C GLU A 125 -1.28 -9.40 2.88
N PHE A 126 -2.20 -8.67 2.23
CA PHE A 126 -3.48 -9.18 1.74
C PHE A 126 -3.61 -9.17 0.21
N MET A 127 -2.98 -8.22 -0.46
CA MET A 127 -3.08 -8.07 -1.92
C MET A 127 -1.81 -8.60 -2.57
N GLN A 128 -1.83 -9.86 -3.00
CA GLN A 128 -0.75 -10.50 -3.74
C GLN A 128 -1.10 -10.57 -5.24
N HIS A 129 -0.27 -9.90 -6.05
CA HIS A 129 0.18 -10.24 -7.42
C HIS A 129 -0.82 -10.82 -8.45
N ASN A 130 -1.37 -10.02 -9.36
CA ASN A 130 -1.00 -9.94 -10.79
C ASN A 130 -2.01 -9.11 -11.61
N ALA A 131 -1.54 -8.68 -12.79
CA ALA A 131 -2.17 -7.93 -13.89
C ALA A 131 -3.59 -7.33 -13.69
N LEU A 132 -3.71 -6.04 -14.01
CA LEU A 132 -4.88 -5.14 -14.00
C LEU A 132 -6.27 -5.70 -14.40
N LEU A 133 -6.37 -6.93 -14.94
CA LEU A 133 -7.61 -7.63 -15.30
C LEU A 133 -8.06 -8.66 -14.24
N GLU A 134 -7.18 -9.17 -13.38
CA GLU A 134 -7.56 -10.04 -12.24
C GLU A 134 -8.08 -9.23 -11.04
N ARG A 135 -7.96 -7.90 -11.09
CA ARG A 135 -8.27 -7.01 -9.97
C ARG A 135 -9.76 -7.02 -9.61
N GLU A 136 -10.67 -7.03 -10.57
CA GLU A 136 -12.12 -7.03 -10.28
C GLU A 136 -12.55 -8.32 -9.59
N ALA A 137 -12.14 -9.48 -10.12
CA ALA A 137 -12.43 -10.78 -9.48
C ALA A 137 -11.79 -10.89 -8.09
N GLN A 138 -10.57 -10.38 -7.90
CA GLN A 138 -9.91 -10.35 -6.59
C GLN A 138 -10.59 -9.37 -5.61
N PHE A 139 -11.08 -8.23 -6.10
CA PHE A 139 -11.83 -7.26 -5.29
C PHE A 139 -13.18 -7.80 -4.86
N ASP A 140 -13.90 -8.45 -5.78
CA ASP A 140 -15.17 -9.11 -5.47
C ASP A 140 -14.96 -10.21 -4.44
N LYS A 141 -13.90 -11.01 -4.57
CA LYS A 141 -13.59 -12.06 -3.57
C LYS A 141 -13.10 -11.55 -2.24
N LEU A 142 -12.37 -10.44 -2.22
CA LEU A 142 -12.07 -9.77 -0.97
C LEU A 142 -13.34 -9.21 -0.32
N SER A 143 -14.25 -8.64 -1.11
CA SER A 143 -15.54 -8.15 -0.60
C SER A 143 -16.35 -9.30 -0.01
N ASP A 144 -16.49 -10.41 -0.74
CA ASP A 144 -17.16 -11.63 -0.27
C ASP A 144 -16.54 -12.15 1.04
N ALA A 145 -15.20 -12.21 1.11
CA ALA A 145 -14.48 -12.67 2.30
C ALA A 145 -14.67 -11.74 3.51
N ILE A 146 -14.68 -10.42 3.30
CA ILE A 146 -15.05 -9.44 4.33
C ILE A 146 -16.49 -9.68 4.78
N ASP A 147 -17.36 -10.04 3.85
CA ASP A 147 -18.75 -10.32 4.14
C ASP A 147 -19.03 -11.64 4.86
N GLU A 148 -18.04 -12.52 4.93
CA GLU A 148 -18.09 -13.74 5.74
C GLU A 148 -17.49 -13.56 7.14
N LEU A 149 -16.79 -12.45 7.40
CA LEU A 149 -16.31 -12.16 8.75
C LEU A 149 -17.46 -11.95 9.73
N ASN A 150 -17.25 -12.32 10.99
CA ASN A 150 -18.20 -11.96 12.03
C ASN A 150 -18.35 -10.42 12.12
N PRO A 151 -19.49 -9.92 12.64
CA PRO A 151 -19.78 -8.49 12.62
C PRO A 151 -18.68 -7.64 13.26
N GLU A 152 -18.11 -8.08 14.38
CA GLU A 152 -17.11 -7.34 15.12
C GLU A 152 -15.78 -7.24 14.35
N GLN A 153 -15.33 -8.35 13.75
CA GLN A 153 -14.15 -8.38 12.89
C GLN A 153 -14.37 -7.49 11.67
N ARG A 154 -15.51 -7.60 11.00
CA ARG A 154 -15.83 -6.79 9.81
C ARG A 154 -15.85 -5.31 10.12
N GLN A 155 -16.56 -4.90 11.17
CA GLN A 155 -16.63 -3.50 11.59
C GLN A 155 -15.25 -2.96 11.94
N CYS A 156 -14.45 -3.71 12.71
CA CYS A 156 -13.12 -3.26 13.10
C CYS A 156 -12.14 -3.24 11.91
N ILE A 157 -12.19 -4.22 11.00
CA ILE A 157 -11.39 -4.26 9.77
C ILE A 157 -11.74 -3.09 8.86
N THR A 158 -13.03 -2.85 8.61
CA THR A 158 -13.51 -1.72 7.79
C THR A 158 -13.12 -0.38 8.43
N ALA A 159 -13.37 -0.20 9.73
CA ALA A 159 -13.05 1.03 10.42
C ALA A 159 -11.55 1.31 10.44
N PHE A 160 -10.73 0.28 10.67
CA PHE A 160 -9.28 0.43 10.71
C PHE A 160 -8.66 0.64 9.33
N TYR A 161 -9.02 -0.19 8.36
CA TYR A 161 -8.33 -0.22 7.07
C TYR A 161 -8.98 0.64 5.98
N LEU A 162 -10.31 0.74 5.96
CA LEU A 162 -11.02 1.54 4.96
C LEU A 162 -11.26 2.97 5.45
N GLN A 163 -11.56 3.13 6.75
CA GLN A 163 -11.87 4.44 7.35
C GLN A 163 -10.68 5.05 8.10
N GLN A 164 -9.55 4.34 8.20
CA GLN A 164 -8.30 4.81 8.80
C GLN A 164 -8.43 5.29 10.26
N LYS A 165 -9.34 4.67 11.02
CA LYS A 165 -9.57 4.99 12.43
C LYS A 165 -8.54 4.32 13.32
N THR A 166 -8.12 5.01 14.38
CA THR A 166 -7.26 4.45 15.43
C THR A 166 -8.02 3.45 16.31
N TYR A 167 -7.32 2.56 17.02
CA TYR A 167 -7.96 1.63 17.95
C TYR A 167 -8.84 2.35 18.98
N LYS A 168 -8.38 3.49 19.50
CA LYS A 168 -9.14 4.35 20.41
C LYS A 168 -10.42 4.91 19.78
N GLN A 169 -10.36 5.39 18.54
CA GLN A 169 -11.55 5.87 17.83
C GLN A 169 -12.56 4.75 17.58
N ILE A 170 -12.09 3.59 17.13
CA ILE A 170 -12.93 2.41 16.89
C ILE A 170 -13.56 1.92 18.20
N ALA A 171 -12.77 1.86 19.27
CA ALA A 171 -13.21 1.48 20.61
C ALA A 171 -14.34 2.40 21.10
N SER A 172 -14.13 3.72 20.97
CA SER A 172 -15.12 4.72 21.36
C SER A 172 -16.40 4.67 20.52
N GLU A 173 -16.28 4.41 19.22
CA GLU A 173 -17.43 4.44 18.29
C GLU A 173 -18.26 3.16 18.35
N LEU A 174 -17.61 2.02 18.50
CA LEU A 174 -18.26 0.71 18.50
C LEU A 174 -18.56 0.17 19.91
N GLY A 175 -18.16 0.89 20.96
CA GLY A 175 -18.39 0.47 22.35
C GLY A 175 -17.50 -0.69 22.80
N TYR A 176 -16.29 -0.81 22.24
CA TYR A 176 -15.32 -1.84 22.57
C TYR A 176 -14.16 -1.28 23.39
N THR A 177 -13.39 -2.16 24.04
CA THR A 177 -12.06 -1.80 24.54
C THR A 177 -11.03 -1.83 23.41
N GLU A 178 -9.94 -1.06 23.52
CA GLU A 178 -8.85 -1.09 22.52
C GLU A 178 -8.25 -2.49 22.34
N ASN A 179 -8.22 -3.30 23.41
CA ASN A 179 -7.78 -4.70 23.34
C ASN A 179 -8.73 -5.58 22.54
N GLN A 180 -10.05 -5.39 22.68
CA GLN A 180 -11.04 -6.08 21.84
C GLN A 180 -10.88 -5.67 20.38
N VAL A 181 -10.76 -4.37 20.09
CA VAL A 181 -10.52 -3.87 18.72
C VAL A 181 -9.29 -4.51 18.10
N LYS A 182 -8.16 -4.53 18.84
CA LYS A 182 -6.92 -5.18 18.40
C LYS A 182 -7.14 -6.67 18.10
N SER A 183 -7.85 -7.38 18.98
CA SER A 183 -8.16 -8.80 18.80
C SER A 183 -9.03 -9.04 17.57
N TYR A 184 -10.09 -8.24 17.37
CA TYR A 184 -10.97 -8.34 16.20
C TYR A 184 -10.22 -8.08 14.89
N ILE A 185 -9.33 -7.08 14.85
CA ILE A 185 -8.51 -6.80 13.66
C ILE A 185 -7.55 -7.97 13.37
N GLN A 186 -6.87 -8.50 14.39
CA GLN A 186 -5.94 -9.60 14.22
C GLN A 186 -6.64 -10.88 13.72
N ASN A 187 -7.77 -11.24 14.35
CA ASN A 187 -8.54 -12.42 13.99
C ASN A 187 -9.20 -12.26 12.62
N GLY A 188 -9.76 -11.08 12.31
CA GLY A 188 -10.29 -10.75 10.99
C GLY A 188 -9.24 -10.91 9.90
N LYS A 189 -8.03 -10.37 10.11
CA LYS A 189 -6.92 -10.52 9.14
C LYS A 189 -6.55 -12.00 8.91
N ARG A 190 -6.49 -12.79 9.97
CA ARG A 190 -6.19 -14.23 9.88
C ARG A 190 -7.26 -14.99 9.10
N ASN A 191 -8.53 -14.67 9.35
CA ASN A 191 -9.66 -15.30 8.68
C ASN A 191 -9.71 -14.96 7.19
N LEU A 192 -9.57 -13.68 6.85
CA LEU A 192 -9.50 -13.23 5.47
C LEU A 192 -8.37 -13.93 4.70
N ARG A 193 -7.17 -14.02 5.31
CA ARG A 193 -6.03 -14.73 4.68
C ARG A 193 -6.37 -16.19 4.38
N THR A 194 -7.03 -16.85 5.33
CA THR A 194 -7.40 -18.27 5.19
C THR A 194 -8.43 -18.46 4.08
N GLN A 195 -9.44 -17.59 3.99
CA GLN A 195 -10.46 -17.64 2.94
C GLN A 195 -9.87 -17.40 1.56
N ILE A 196 -9.03 -16.38 1.41
CA ILE A 196 -8.38 -16.07 0.14
C ILE A 196 -7.42 -17.18 -0.30
N ALA A 197 -6.63 -17.74 0.62
CA ALA A 197 -5.75 -18.86 0.28
C ALA A 197 -6.55 -20.07 -0.26
N LYS A 198 -7.65 -20.44 0.41
CA LYS A 198 -8.54 -21.51 -0.06
C LYS A 198 -9.15 -21.21 -1.43
N TRP A 199 -9.55 -19.96 -1.66
CA TRP A 199 -10.07 -19.54 -2.95
C TRP A 199 -9.01 -19.74 -4.05
N TYR A 200 -7.79 -19.24 -3.84
CA TYR A 200 -6.69 -19.48 -4.80
C TYR A 200 -6.46 -20.97 -5.05
N GLU A 201 -6.39 -21.79 -4.01
CA GLU A 201 -6.23 -23.25 -4.13
C GLU A 201 -7.33 -23.90 -4.99
N SER A 202 -8.56 -23.40 -4.91
CA SER A 202 -9.71 -23.88 -5.70
C SER A 202 -9.68 -23.46 -7.18
N GLN A 203 -8.93 -22.41 -7.52
CA GLN A 203 -8.77 -21.96 -8.91
C GLN A 203 -7.62 -22.68 -9.63
N THR A 204 -6.67 -23.24 -8.88
CA THR A 204 -5.49 -23.96 -9.41
C THR A 204 -5.67 -25.48 -9.58
N LYS A 205 -6.85 -26.02 -9.26
CA LYS A 205 -7.23 -27.42 -9.51
C LYS A 205 -8.14 -27.51 -10.73
#